data_AF-A0A2S8NZB9-F1
#
_entry.id   AF-A0A2S8NZB9-F1
#
_cell.length_a   1.000
_cell.length_b   1.000
_cell.length_c   1.000
_cell.angle_alpha   90.00
_cell.angle_beta   90.00
_cell.angle_gamma   90.00
#
_symmetry.space_group_name_H-M   'P 1'
#
loop_
_entity.id
_entity.type
_entity.pdbx_description
1 polymer ?
#
loop_
_entity_poly.entity_id
_entity_poly.type
_entity_poly.pdbx_seq_one_letter_code
_entity_poly.pdbx_strand_id
1 'polypeptide(L)'
;MYATWNDARAGYTDVLLSESPDGLLWSDPISITGAPPGTQNFFPSITVSPFAGTIRVIYYSNRIDGFLLDVFVAESFDGGASFSNRRITTTSFNPNGNSPVPTVLIGDYITAATFAPDNLAAVWMATTPPTGKLDVYYGT
;
A
#
# COMPACT_ATOMS: atom_id res chain seq x y z
N MET A 1 8.98 7.35 15.49
CA MET A 1 7.93 6.33 15.32
C MET A 1 7.02 6.77 14.19
N TYR A 2 6.52 5.83 13.40
CA TYR A 2 5.55 6.09 12.34
C TYR A 2 4.34 5.22 12.54
N ALA A 3 3.16 5.80 12.36
CA ALA A 3 1.89 5.10 12.30
C ALA A 3 1.31 5.30 10.91
N THR A 4 0.85 4.21 10.29
CA THR A 4 0.09 4.26 9.05
C THR A 4 -1.21 3.50 9.22
N TRP A 5 -2.25 4.01 8.59
CA TRP A 5 -3.57 3.41 8.57
C TRP A 5 -4.30 3.86 7.32
N ASN A 6 -5.42 3.23 7.03
CA ASN A 6 -6.35 3.74 6.04
C ASN A 6 -7.67 4.15 6.71
N ASP A 7 -8.25 5.25 6.26
CA ASP A 7 -9.59 5.68 6.65
C ASP A 7 -10.30 6.41 5.51
N ALA A 8 -11.57 6.76 5.71
CA ALA A 8 -12.43 7.37 4.69
C ALA A 8 -12.86 8.80 5.03
N ARG A 9 -12.05 9.57 5.79
CA ARG A 9 -12.42 10.93 6.22
C ARG A 9 -12.70 11.90 5.07
N ALA A 10 -12.15 11.64 3.88
CA ALA A 10 -12.34 12.44 2.68
C ALA A 10 -13.49 11.94 1.79
N GLY A 11 -14.28 10.95 2.24
CA GLY A 11 -15.36 10.33 1.46
C GLY A 11 -14.93 9.16 0.57
N TYR A 12 -13.63 8.84 0.55
CA TYR A 12 -13.03 7.68 -0.09
C TYR A 12 -11.87 7.17 0.78
N THR A 13 -11.54 5.88 0.68
CA THR A 13 -10.48 5.30 1.50
C THR A 13 -9.11 5.77 1.03
N ASP A 14 -8.30 6.29 1.94
CA ASP A 14 -6.94 6.73 1.65
C ASP A 14 -5.96 6.22 2.71
N VAL A 15 -4.67 6.13 2.35
CA VAL A 15 -3.61 5.74 3.27
C VAL A 15 -2.94 6.98 3.83
N LEU A 16 -2.90 7.05 5.16
CA LEU A 16 -2.37 8.16 5.91
C LEU A 16 -1.10 7.74 6.67
N LEU A 17 -0.26 8.71 6.96
CA LEU A 17 0.89 8.57 7.85
C LEU A 17 0.87 9.70 8.88
N SER A 18 1.20 9.35 10.12
CA SER A 18 1.55 10.30 11.18
C SER A 18 2.82 9.82 11.85
N GLU A 19 3.61 10.77 12.34
CA GLU A 19 4.88 10.50 12.99
C GLU A 19 4.96 11.09 14.39
N SER A 20 5.80 10.47 15.21
CA SER A 20 6.07 10.91 16.56
C SER A 20 7.51 10.56 16.96
N PRO A 21 8.29 11.52 17.49
CA PRO A 21 9.63 11.22 17.98
C PRO A 21 9.62 10.38 19.27
N ASP A 22 8.56 10.47 20.08
CA ASP A 22 8.46 9.88 21.42
C ASP A 22 7.27 8.92 21.62
N GLY A 23 6.37 8.83 20.64
CA GLY A 23 5.14 8.04 20.70
C GLY A 23 4.00 8.71 21.47
N LEU A 24 4.20 9.91 21.99
CA LEU A 24 3.23 10.63 22.84
C LEU A 24 2.48 11.71 22.04
N LEU A 25 3.23 12.56 21.34
CA LEU A 25 2.66 13.60 20.48
C LEU A 25 2.88 13.21 19.02
N TRP A 26 1.79 13.24 18.26
CA TRP A 26 1.73 12.80 16.88
C TRP A 26 1.46 14.00 15.97
N SER A 27 2.10 14.02 14.80
CA SER A 27 1.84 15.03 13.78
C SER A 27 0.43 14.89 13.18
N ASP A 28 -0.07 15.96 12.58
CA ASP A 28 -1.29 15.87 11.77
C ASP A 28 -1.08 14.84 10.64
N PRO A 29 -2.06 13.96 10.38
CA PRO A 29 -1.92 12.94 9.37
C PRO A 29 -1.83 13.51 7.96
N ILE A 30 -0.88 12.99 7.18
CA ILE A 30 -0.72 13.32 5.77
C ILE A 30 -1.15 12.14 4.89
N SER A 31 -1.74 12.43 3.72
CA SER A 31 -1.93 11.42 2.68
C SER A 31 -0.60 11.13 2.00
N ILE A 32 -0.27 9.84 1.84
CA ILE A 32 0.99 9.39 1.23
C ILE A 32 0.80 8.76 -0.15
N THR A 33 -0.43 8.71 -0.65
CA THR A 33 -0.76 7.90 -1.83
C THR A 33 -0.59 8.65 -3.14
N GLY A 34 -0.65 9.99 -3.11
CA GLY A 34 -0.64 10.85 -4.30
C GLY A 34 -1.74 10.52 -5.31
N ALA A 35 -2.78 9.78 -4.91
CA ALA A 35 -3.80 9.28 -5.81
C ALA A 35 -4.83 10.38 -6.15
N PRO A 36 -5.46 10.33 -7.34
CA PRO A 36 -6.59 11.21 -7.64
C PRO A 36 -7.73 11.04 -6.61
N PRO A 37 -8.44 12.12 -6.24
CA PRO A 37 -9.60 12.04 -5.36
C PRO A 37 -10.64 11.01 -5.84
N GLY A 38 -11.23 10.26 -4.91
CA GLY A 38 -12.18 9.18 -5.21
C GLY A 38 -11.55 7.79 -5.41
N THR A 39 -10.23 7.72 -5.58
CA THR A 39 -9.49 6.44 -5.56
C THR A 39 -9.63 5.77 -4.19
N GLN A 40 -9.74 4.45 -4.17
CA GLN A 40 -9.65 3.64 -2.96
C GLN A 40 -8.20 3.16 -2.78
N ASN A 41 -7.56 3.56 -1.67
CA ASN A 41 -6.25 3.08 -1.24
C ASN A 41 -6.35 2.46 0.16
N PHE A 42 -5.88 1.23 0.36
CA PHE A 42 -6.17 0.49 1.60
C PHE A 42 -5.18 -0.64 1.88
N PHE A 43 -5.27 -1.20 3.09
CA PHE A 43 -4.39 -2.25 3.63
C PHE A 43 -2.91 -1.86 3.60
N PRO A 44 -2.52 -0.77 4.28
CA PRO A 44 -1.13 -0.37 4.29
C PRO A 44 -0.26 -1.33 5.12
N SER A 45 0.95 -1.59 4.62
CA SER A 45 2.04 -2.20 5.39
C SER A 45 3.29 -1.36 5.28
N ILE A 46 3.88 -1.00 6.42
CA ILE A 46 5.04 -0.12 6.53
C ILE A 46 6.33 -0.88 6.89
N THR A 47 7.45 -0.43 6.35
CA THR A 47 8.80 -0.76 6.78
C THR A 47 9.67 0.49 6.77
N VAL A 48 10.66 0.55 7.66
CA VAL A 48 11.66 1.62 7.69
C VAL A 48 13.04 0.99 7.59
N SER A 49 13.83 1.45 6.64
CA SER A 49 15.18 0.97 6.41
C SER A 49 16.08 1.30 7.60
N PRO A 50 16.71 0.31 8.26
CA PRO A 50 17.72 0.59 9.28
C PRO A 50 19.04 1.08 8.66
N PHE A 51 19.18 1.03 7.34
CA PHE A 51 20.41 1.36 6.62
C PHE A 51 20.40 2.81 6.12
N ALA A 52 19.25 3.28 5.61
CA ALA A 52 19.12 4.59 4.99
C ALA A 52 18.02 5.47 5.61
N GLY A 53 17.20 4.94 6.52
CA GLY A 53 16.04 5.65 7.06
C GLY A 53 14.85 5.74 6.10
N THR A 54 14.96 5.19 4.88
CA THR A 54 13.89 5.18 3.88
C THR A 54 12.63 4.53 4.43
N ILE A 55 11.51 5.24 4.34
CA ILE A 55 10.19 4.75 4.74
C ILE A 55 9.52 4.20 3.49
N ARG A 56 8.98 2.99 3.58
CA ARG A 56 8.21 2.37 2.50
C ARG A 56 6.88 1.88 3.02
N VAL A 57 5.79 2.29 2.38
CA VAL A 57 4.44 1.81 2.68
C VAL A 57 3.84 1.20 1.44
N ILE A 58 3.59 -0.11 1.45
CA ILE A 58 2.84 -0.76 0.37
C ILE A 58 1.35 -0.74 0.68
N TYR A 59 0.52 -0.66 -0.35
CA TYR A 59 -0.95 -0.64 -0.22
C TYR A 59 -1.62 -1.04 -1.53
N TYR A 60 -2.87 -1.50 -1.46
CA TYR A 60 -3.70 -1.69 -2.64
C TYR A 60 -4.29 -0.38 -3.12
N SER A 61 -4.42 -0.23 -4.45
CA SER A 61 -5.03 0.94 -5.08
C SER A 61 -5.81 0.54 -6.33
N ASN A 62 -6.95 1.17 -6.57
CA ASN A 62 -7.69 1.07 -7.83
C ASN A 62 -7.44 2.25 -8.80
N ARG A 63 -6.36 3.02 -8.59
CA ARG A 63 -6.12 4.30 -9.29
C ARG A 63 -5.98 4.23 -10.80
N ILE A 64 -5.74 3.05 -11.37
CA ILE A 64 -5.44 2.91 -12.80
C ILE A 64 -6.72 2.98 -13.64
N ASP A 65 -7.77 2.28 -13.25
CA ASP A 65 -9.04 2.21 -14.01
C ASP A 65 -10.31 2.41 -13.14
N GLY A 66 -10.14 2.60 -11.83
CA GLY A 66 -11.23 2.79 -10.88
C GLY A 66 -11.83 1.49 -10.33
N PHE A 67 -11.39 0.31 -10.78
CA PHE A 67 -11.95 -0.97 -10.35
C PHE A 67 -10.90 -2.05 -10.06
N LEU A 68 -10.03 -2.35 -11.02
CA LEU A 68 -8.98 -3.35 -10.83
C LEU A 68 -7.99 -2.85 -9.78
N LEU A 69 -7.44 -3.80 -9.03
CA LEU A 69 -6.47 -3.50 -8.01
C LEU A 69 -5.05 -3.64 -8.52
N ASP A 70 -4.20 -2.84 -7.91
CA ASP A 70 -2.76 -2.83 -8.06
C ASP A 70 -2.12 -2.63 -6.70
N VAL A 71 -0.88 -3.09 -6.55
CA VAL A 71 -0.08 -2.76 -5.37
C VAL A 71 0.84 -1.61 -5.73
N PHE A 72 0.81 -0.57 -4.90
CA PHE A 72 1.72 0.57 -4.97
C PHE A 72 2.60 0.58 -3.73
N VAL A 73 3.76 1.22 -3.85
CA VAL A 73 4.58 1.64 -2.72
C VAL A 73 4.65 3.17 -2.69
N ALA A 74 4.47 3.75 -1.50
CA ALA A 74 4.87 5.11 -1.17
C ALA A 74 6.26 5.06 -0.52
N GLU A 75 7.21 5.81 -1.07
CA GLU A 75 8.59 5.87 -0.58
C GLU A 75 8.94 7.30 -0.17
N SER A 76 9.44 7.45 1.06
CA SER A 76 9.99 8.71 1.58
C SER A 76 11.47 8.54 1.91
N PHE A 77 12.26 9.51 1.45
CA PHE A 77 13.70 9.60 1.68
C PHE A 77 14.08 10.80 2.56
N ASP A 78 13.08 11.49 3.11
CA ASP A 78 13.20 12.73 3.88
C ASP A 78 12.51 12.63 5.25
N GLY A 79 12.43 11.41 5.80
CA GLY A 79 11.88 11.17 7.13
C GLY A 79 10.35 11.29 7.21
N GLY A 80 9.64 11.11 6.10
CA GLY A 80 8.18 11.16 6.05
C GLY A 80 7.60 12.54 5.72
N ALA A 81 8.45 13.53 5.40
CA ALA A 81 7.99 14.86 5.01
C ALA A 81 7.33 14.88 3.62
N SER A 82 7.82 14.05 2.69
CA SER A 82 7.21 13.86 1.38
C SER A 82 7.32 12.41 0.90
N PHE A 83 6.40 12.02 0.00
CA PHE A 83 6.34 10.67 -0.56
C PHE A 83 6.29 10.71 -2.09
N SER A 84 7.02 9.79 -2.70
CA SER A 84 6.90 9.44 -4.12
C SER A 84 6.25 8.06 -4.23
N ASN A 85 5.47 7.82 -5.29
CA ASN A 85 4.76 6.56 -5.46
C ASN A 85 5.18 5.84 -6.74
N ARG A 86 5.28 4.51 -6.68
CA ARG A 86 5.39 3.65 -7.86
C ARG A 86 4.53 2.41 -7.74
N ARG A 87 4.13 1.87 -8.89
CA ARG A 87 3.39 0.62 -9.00
C ARG A 87 4.36 -0.57 -8.87
N ILE A 88 4.02 -1.55 -8.04
CA ILE A 88 4.78 -2.81 -7.85
C ILE A 88 4.23 -3.90 -8.79
N THR A 89 2.91 -3.99 -8.91
CA THR A 89 2.26 -4.94 -9.82
C THR A 89 2.58 -4.59 -11.27
N THR A 90 2.91 -5.61 -12.07
CA THR A 90 3.10 -5.44 -13.53
C THR A 90 1.79 -5.54 -14.30
N THR A 91 0.75 -6.12 -13.69
CA THR A 91 -0.60 -6.29 -14.25
C THR A 91 -1.64 -6.06 -13.16
N SER A 92 -2.73 -5.36 -13.50
CA SER A 92 -3.84 -5.14 -12.57
C SER A 92 -4.63 -6.43 -12.40
N PHE A 93 -5.16 -6.67 -11.21
CA PHE A 93 -5.91 -7.88 -10.91
C PHE A 93 -7.33 -7.57 -10.47
N ASN A 94 -8.27 -8.45 -10.81
CA ASN A 94 -9.66 -8.30 -10.43
C ASN A 94 -9.85 -8.84 -8.99
N PRO A 95 -10.24 -8.02 -8.00
CA PRO A 95 -10.43 -8.50 -6.62
C PRO A 95 -11.45 -9.65 -6.52
N ASN A 96 -12.36 -9.78 -7.49
CA ASN A 96 -13.36 -10.85 -7.53
C ASN A 96 -12.86 -12.13 -8.21
N GLY A 97 -11.68 -12.12 -8.84
CA GLY A 97 -11.18 -13.24 -9.63
C GLY A 97 -12.18 -13.62 -10.73
N ASN A 98 -12.68 -14.85 -10.69
CA ASN A 98 -13.73 -15.36 -11.58
C ASN A 98 -15.15 -15.31 -10.95
N SER A 99 -15.30 -14.78 -9.73
CA SER A 99 -16.60 -14.67 -9.08
C SER A 99 -17.49 -13.67 -9.82
N PRO A 100 -18.76 -14.03 -10.13
CA PRO A 100 -19.71 -13.11 -10.77
C PRO A 100 -20.28 -12.07 -9.79
N VAL A 101 -19.99 -12.19 -8.49
CA VAL A 101 -20.42 -11.28 -7.44
C VAL A 101 -19.22 -10.80 -6.61
N PRO A 102 -19.32 -9.65 -5.92
CA PRO A 102 -18.23 -9.16 -5.08
C PRO A 102 -17.75 -10.19 -4.06
N THR A 103 -16.43 -10.42 -4.02
CA THR A 103 -15.80 -11.26 -2.99
C THR A 103 -15.52 -10.43 -1.75
N VAL A 104 -15.76 -10.98 -0.56
CA VAL A 104 -15.54 -10.30 0.73
C VAL A 104 -14.09 -10.37 1.24
N LEU A 105 -13.23 -11.11 0.54
CA LEU A 105 -11.86 -11.41 0.92
C LEU A 105 -10.94 -11.35 -0.30
N ILE A 106 -9.90 -10.53 -0.23
CA ILE A 106 -8.82 -10.47 -1.23
C ILE A 106 -7.47 -10.90 -0.62
N GLY A 107 -7.53 -11.70 0.44
CA GLY A 107 -6.42 -11.98 1.35
C GLY A 107 -6.60 -11.27 2.70
N ASP A 108 -5.93 -11.77 3.74
CA ASP A 108 -6.02 -11.17 5.07
C ASP A 108 -5.11 -9.94 5.20
N TYR A 109 -3.84 -10.02 4.75
CA TYR A 109 -2.86 -8.94 4.86
C TYR A 109 -1.81 -8.98 3.74
N ILE A 110 -1.15 -7.83 3.52
CA ILE A 110 0.07 -7.68 2.72
C ILE A 110 1.22 -7.29 3.65
N THR A 111 2.47 -7.52 3.24
CA THR A 111 3.62 -7.15 4.06
C THR A 111 4.79 -6.62 3.24
N ALA A 112 5.52 -5.68 3.84
CA ALA A 112 6.75 -5.12 3.29
C ALA A 112 7.89 -5.30 4.29
N ALA A 113 9.07 -5.57 3.76
CA ALA A 113 10.33 -5.60 4.49
C ALA A 113 11.37 -4.79 3.73
N THR A 114 12.35 -4.26 4.46
CA THR A 114 13.55 -3.64 3.86
C THR A 114 14.79 -4.46 4.20
N PHE A 115 15.65 -4.66 3.21
CA PHE A 115 16.91 -5.36 3.36
C PHE A 115 18.07 -4.57 2.74
N ALA A 116 19.30 -4.92 3.09
CA ALA A 116 20.49 -4.19 2.68
C ALA A 116 20.67 -4.18 1.14
N PRO A 117 21.29 -3.13 0.56
CA PRO A 117 21.64 -1.87 1.20
C PRO A 117 20.46 -0.95 1.48
N ASP A 118 19.39 -0.96 0.67
CA ASP A 118 18.13 -0.22 0.94
C ASP A 118 17.03 -0.68 -0.04
N ASN A 119 16.71 -1.97 -0.04
CA ASN A 119 15.80 -2.58 -1.01
C ASN A 119 14.48 -2.99 -0.36
N LEU A 120 13.39 -2.86 -1.11
CA LEU A 120 12.08 -3.38 -0.74
C LEU A 120 11.97 -4.87 -1.08
N ALA A 121 11.35 -5.62 -0.17
CA ALA A 121 10.76 -6.92 -0.42
C ALA A 121 9.28 -6.82 -0.02
N ALA A 122 8.36 -7.02 -0.96
CA ALA A 122 6.92 -6.92 -0.73
C ALA A 122 6.24 -8.25 -1.08
N VAL A 123 5.28 -8.65 -0.26
CA VAL A 123 4.44 -9.83 -0.46
C VAL A 123 2.98 -9.42 -0.36
N TRP A 124 2.16 -9.85 -1.31
CA TRP A 124 0.73 -9.55 -1.34
C TRP A 124 -0.07 -10.68 -1.95
N MET A 125 -1.39 -10.62 -1.77
CA MET A 125 -2.33 -11.53 -2.41
C MET A 125 -2.89 -10.88 -3.69
N ALA A 126 -3.00 -11.63 -4.77
CA ALA A 126 -3.65 -11.20 -5.99
C ALA A 126 -4.30 -12.38 -6.72
N THR A 127 -5.32 -12.12 -7.53
CA THR A 127 -5.96 -13.16 -8.34
C THR A 127 -5.21 -13.39 -9.64
N THR A 128 -5.03 -14.65 -10.03
CA THR A 128 -4.26 -15.04 -11.21
C THR A 128 -5.18 -15.47 -12.36
N PRO A 129 -5.17 -14.79 -13.52
CA PRO A 129 -5.82 -15.29 -14.73
C PRO A 129 -5.13 -16.56 -15.28
N PRO A 130 -5.86 -17.49 -15.93
CA PRO A 130 -7.32 -17.49 -16.14
C PRO A 130 -8.09 -18.12 -14.98
N THR A 131 -7.42 -18.66 -13.96
CA THR A 131 -8.07 -19.45 -12.90
C THR A 131 -8.88 -18.58 -11.94
N GLY A 132 -8.56 -17.28 -11.84
CA GLY A 132 -9.16 -16.36 -10.87
C GLY A 132 -8.80 -16.72 -9.42
N LYS A 133 -7.86 -17.65 -9.22
CA LYS A 133 -7.45 -18.12 -7.90
C LYS A 133 -6.63 -17.03 -7.22
N LEU A 134 -6.84 -16.86 -5.92
CA LEU A 134 -6.01 -16.00 -5.09
C LEU A 134 -4.67 -16.70 -4.80
N ASP A 135 -3.57 -16.09 -5.22
CA ASP A 135 -2.20 -16.59 -5.02
C ASP A 135 -1.35 -15.54 -4.28
N VAL A 136 -0.24 -16.00 -3.72
CA VAL A 136 0.76 -15.15 -3.06
C VAL A 136 1.76 -14.67 -4.11
N TYR A 137 1.97 -13.37 -4.17
CA TYR A 137 2.92 -12.70 -5.06
C TYR A 137 4.05 -12.05 -4.28
N TYR A 138 5.18 -11.87 -4.96
CA TYR A 138 6.35 -11.16 -4.45
C TYR A 138 6.81 -10.11 -5.47
N GLY A 139 7.33 -9.00 -4.97
CA GLY A 139 7.93 -7.95 -5.77
C GLY A 139 8.81 -7.03 -4.95
N THR A 140 9.51 -6.15 -5.66
CA THR A 140 10.51 -5.22 -5.10
C THR A 140 10.26 -3.81 -5.59
#